data_AF-D8JWQ3-F1
#
_entry.id   AF-D8JWQ3-F1
#
_cell.length_a   1.000
_cell.length_b   1.000
_cell.length_c   1.000
_cell.angle_alpha   90.00
_cell.angle_beta   90.00
_cell.angle_gamma   90.00
#
_symmetry.space_group_name_H-M   'P 1'
#
loop_
_entity.id
_entity.type
_entity.pdbx_description
1 polymer ?
#
loop_
_entity_poly.entity_id
_entity_poly.type
_entity_poly.pdbx_seq_one_letter_code
_entity_poly.pdbx_strand_id
1 'polypeptide(L)'
;MGPLFAILTAALSFAMSIPPAVEQYRRDRKGFWQTLRWMGVYALYIAVGIGVLMLSAEGPQPPTKAALATLFMLTWIAYGMVWLIRKVPRYRELPAWLDKRWLDHLFALALSCLLAAVFLV
;
A
#
# COMPACT_ATOMS: atom_id res chain seq x y z
N MET A 1 15.59 1.58 -19.93
CA MET A 1 16.17 0.83 -18.80
C MET A 1 15.58 -0.57 -18.82
N GLY A 2 16.40 -1.61 -18.95
CA GLY A 2 15.93 -2.98 -19.20
C GLY A 2 15.52 -3.75 -17.93
N PRO A 3 14.83 -4.90 -18.09
CA PRO A 3 14.34 -5.73 -16.98
C PRO A 3 15.46 -6.22 -16.04
N LEU A 4 16.67 -6.46 -16.55
CA LEU A 4 17.85 -6.83 -15.77
C LEU A 4 18.26 -5.76 -14.75
N PHE A 5 18.15 -4.48 -15.12
CA PHE A 5 18.50 -3.38 -14.23
C PHE A 5 17.55 -3.31 -13.03
N ALA A 6 16.25 -3.52 -13.28
CA ALA A 6 15.22 -3.56 -12.22
C ALA A 6 15.43 -4.75 -11.27
N ILE A 7 15.78 -5.93 -11.79
CA ILE A 7 16.08 -7.11 -10.98
C ILE A 7 17.30 -6.86 -10.10
N LEU A 8 18.37 -6.29 -10.65
CA LEU A 8 19.59 -5.96 -9.89
C LEU A 8 19.35 -4.92 -8.80
N THR A 9 18.57 -3.86 -9.09
CA THR A 9 18.23 -2.85 -8.08
C THR A 9 17.32 -3.41 -7.00
N ALA A 10 16.35 -4.25 -7.35
CA ALA A 10 15.50 -4.92 -6.37
C ALA A 10 16.32 -5.88 -5.48
N ALA A 11 17.22 -6.67 -6.06
CA ALA A 11 18.08 -7.60 -5.33
C ALA A 11 19.05 -6.86 -4.40
N LEU A 12 19.67 -5.76 -4.85
CA LEU A 12 20.54 -4.92 -4.03
C LEU A 12 19.78 -4.26 -2.88
N SER A 13 18.60 -3.70 -3.16
CA SER A 13 17.76 -3.07 -2.14
C SER A 13 17.32 -4.09 -1.08
N PHE A 14 16.99 -5.31 -1.52
CA PHE A 14 16.65 -6.41 -0.61
C PHE A 14 17.86 -6.82 0.22
N ALA A 15 19.03 -7.03 -0.39
CA ALA A 15 20.27 -7.38 0.31
C ALA A 15 20.66 -6.32 1.36
N MET A 16 20.52 -5.03 1.06
CA MET A 16 20.79 -3.94 2.00
C MET A 16 19.80 -3.88 3.16
N SER A 17 18.60 -4.45 3.02
CA SER A 17 17.60 -4.52 4.09
C SER A 17 17.83 -5.66 5.08
N ILE A 18 18.66 -6.66 4.73
CA ILE A 18 18.93 -7.85 5.56
C ILE A 18 19.68 -7.51 6.86
N PRO A 19 20.82 -6.79 6.85
CA PRO A 19 21.56 -6.47 8.08
C PRO A 19 20.73 -5.76 9.16
N PRO A 20 19.98 -4.67 8.85
CA PRO A 20 19.16 -4.01 9.87
C PRO A 20 17.98 -4.88 10.34
N ALA A 21 17.41 -5.71 9.47
CA ALA A 21 16.37 -6.67 9.86
C ALA A 21 16.90 -7.74 10.83
N VAL A 22 18.11 -8.24 10.62
CA VAL A 22 18.78 -9.21 11.51
C VAL A 22 19.13 -8.57 12.86
N GLU A 23 19.63 -7.33 12.85
CA GLU A 23 19.94 -6.56 14.06
C GLU A 23 18.66 -6.30 14.88
N GLN A 24 17.56 -5.92 14.20
CA GLN A 24 16.25 -5.71 14.83
C GLN A 24 15.67 -7.00 15.38
N TYR A 25 15.82 -8.13 14.69
CA TYR A 25 15.41 -9.44 15.19
C TYR A 25 16.20 -9.88 16.43
N ARG A 26 17.51 -9.58 16.51
CA ARG A 26 18.32 -9.91 17.69
C ARG A 26 17.99 -9.03 18.89
N ARG A 27 17.76 -7.73 18.69
CA ARG A 27 17.52 -6.78 19.79
C ARG A 27 16.07 -6.71 20.25
N ASP A 28 15.11 -6.87 19.34
CA ASP A 28 13.68 -6.78 19.64
C ASP A 28 12.85 -7.73 18.74
N ARG A 29 12.85 -9.02 19.10
CA ARG A 29 12.05 -10.05 18.42
C ARG A 29 10.57 -9.68 18.36
N LYS A 30 10.02 -9.10 19.43
CA LYS A 30 8.59 -8.83 19.54
C LYS A 30 8.19 -7.69 18.59
N GLY A 31 8.98 -6.61 18.56
CA GLY A 31 8.80 -5.51 17.61
C GLY A 31 9.01 -5.94 16.16
N PHE A 32 9.98 -6.84 15.88
CA PHE A 32 10.20 -7.41 14.55
C PHE A 32 8.97 -8.20 14.06
N TRP A 33 8.47 -9.16 14.84
CA TRP A 33 7.30 -9.96 14.46
C TRP A 33 6.04 -9.11 14.32
N GLN A 34 5.86 -8.08 15.15
CA GLN A 34 4.73 -7.16 15.04
C GLN A 34 4.82 -6.33 13.75
N THR A 35 6.00 -5.83 13.40
CA THR A 35 6.25 -5.12 12.15
C THR A 35 5.99 -6.01 10.94
N LEU A 36 6.53 -7.23 10.96
CA LEU A 36 6.34 -8.22 9.89
C LEU A 36 4.86 -8.57 9.72
N ARG A 37 4.12 -8.74 10.82
CA ARG A 37 2.67 -9.00 10.78
C ARG A 37 1.92 -7.86 10.10
N TRP A 38 2.20 -6.60 10.47
CA TRP A 38 1.53 -5.45 9.86
C TRP A 38 1.93 -5.24 8.40
N MET A 39 3.20 -5.50 8.04
CA MET A 39 3.63 -5.51 6.63
C MET A 39 2.88 -6.59 5.84
N GLY A 40 2.73 -7.79 6.38
CA GLY A 40 1.96 -8.87 5.75
C GLY A 40 0.49 -8.52 5.55
N VAL A 41 -0.15 -7.93 6.58
CA VAL A 41 -1.55 -7.45 6.48
C VAL A 41 -1.67 -6.34 5.43
N TYR A 42 -0.71 -5.43 5.35
CA TYR A 42 -0.69 -4.38 4.34
C TYR A 42 -0.50 -4.94 2.93
N ALA A 43 0.41 -5.90 2.75
CA ALA A 43 0.58 -6.59 1.47
C ALA A 43 -0.71 -7.30 1.01
N LEU A 44 -1.41 -7.96 1.93
CA LEU A 44 -2.72 -8.55 1.64
C LEU A 44 -3.76 -7.50 1.25
N TYR A 45 -3.81 -6.37 1.96
CA TYR A 45 -4.68 -5.24 1.62
C TYR A 45 -4.40 -4.68 0.21
N ILE A 46 -3.12 -4.57 -0.20
CA ILE A 46 -2.77 -4.17 -1.57
C ILE A 46 -3.20 -5.23 -2.59
N ALA A 47 -3.01 -6.52 -2.28
CA ALA A 47 -3.44 -7.60 -3.15
C ALA A 47 -4.96 -7.59 -3.41
N VAL A 48 -5.77 -7.22 -2.40
CA VAL A 48 -7.22 -7.02 -2.57
C VAL A 48 -7.51 -5.90 -3.56
N GLY A 49 -6.84 -4.75 -3.47
CA GLY A 49 -7.01 -3.64 -4.41
C GLY A 49 -6.67 -4.03 -5.85
N ILE A 50 -5.57 -4.78 -6.04
CA ILE A 50 -5.19 -5.34 -7.35
C ILE A 50 -6.28 -6.30 -7.85
N GLY A 51 -6.73 -7.23 -7.00
CA GLY A 51 -7.76 -8.20 -7.36
C GLY A 51 -9.06 -7.53 -7.81
N VAL A 52 -9.50 -6.47 -7.11
CA VAL A 52 -10.68 -5.68 -7.50
C VAL A 52 -10.53 -5.08 -8.90
N LEU A 53 -9.35 -4.56 -9.24
CA LEU A 53 -9.11 -4.02 -10.58
C LEU A 53 -9.02 -5.11 -11.66
N MET A 54 -8.49 -6.29 -11.32
CA MET A 54 -8.47 -7.41 -12.26
C MET A 54 -9.87 -7.85 -12.68
N LEU A 55 -10.87 -7.72 -11.80
CA LEU A 55 -12.28 -7.98 -12.15
C LEU A 55 -12.85 -7.00 -13.19
N SER A 56 -12.27 -5.80 -13.29
CA SER A 56 -12.69 -4.79 -14.29
C SER A 56 -11.90 -4.89 -15.59
N ALA A 57 -10.81 -5.68 -15.61
CA ALA A 57 -9.83 -5.75 -16.68
C ALA A 57 -10.21 -6.76 -17.78
N GLU A 58 -11.43 -6.66 -18.32
CA GLU A 58 -11.85 -7.46 -19.48
C GLU A 58 -11.71 -6.63 -20.78
N GLY A 59 -11.14 -7.27 -21.81
CA GLY A 59 -11.02 -6.70 -23.17
C GLY A 59 -10.04 -5.53 -23.32
N PRO A 60 -9.99 -4.91 -24.52
CA PRO A 60 -9.21 -3.70 -24.77
C PRO A 60 -9.73 -2.54 -23.92
N GLN A 61 -8.89 -2.00 -23.05
CA GLN A 61 -9.29 -0.95 -22.10
C GLN A 61 -8.98 0.44 -22.66
N PRO A 62 -9.91 1.41 -22.57
CA PRO A 62 -9.62 2.77 -22.96
C PRO A 62 -8.57 3.40 -22.02
N PRO A 63 -7.74 4.33 -22.51
CA PRO A 63 -6.68 4.96 -21.70
C PRO A 63 -7.23 5.68 -20.46
N THR A 64 -8.45 6.20 -20.53
CA THR A 64 -9.17 6.81 -19.40
C THR A 64 -9.37 5.82 -18.26
N LYS A 65 -9.72 4.57 -18.57
CA LYS A 65 -9.93 3.53 -17.56
C LYS A 65 -8.63 3.13 -16.87
N ALA A 66 -7.54 3.05 -17.64
CA ALA A 66 -6.20 2.84 -17.07
C ALA A 66 -5.77 3.98 -16.12
N ALA A 67 -6.07 5.23 -16.48
CA ALA A 67 -5.80 6.39 -15.61
C ALA A 67 -6.64 6.35 -14.32
N LEU A 68 -7.93 6.03 -14.41
CA LEU A 68 -8.82 5.89 -13.26
C LEU A 68 -8.41 4.74 -12.35
N ALA A 69 -8.04 3.58 -12.92
CA ALA A 69 -7.51 2.44 -12.18
C ALA A 69 -6.20 2.79 -11.45
N THR A 70 -5.33 3.58 -12.09
CA THR A 70 -4.09 4.09 -11.48
C THR A 70 -4.40 5.01 -10.30
N LEU A 71 -5.31 5.97 -10.47
CA LEU A 71 -5.75 6.88 -9.40
C LEU A 71 -6.39 6.12 -8.24
N PHE A 72 -7.20 5.10 -8.54
CA PHE A 72 -7.77 4.21 -7.54
C PHE A 72 -6.67 3.51 -6.74
N MET A 73 -5.67 2.90 -7.40
CA MET A 73 -4.57 2.24 -6.69
C MET A 73 -3.74 3.20 -5.85
N LEU A 74 -3.45 4.40 -6.35
CA LEU A 74 -2.72 5.41 -5.58
C LEU A 74 -3.49 5.82 -4.32
N THR A 75 -4.81 6.02 -4.45
CA THR A 75 -5.68 6.36 -3.33
C THR A 75 -5.80 5.20 -2.35
N TRP A 76 -5.90 3.97 -2.85
CA TRP A 76 -5.97 2.74 -2.06
C TRP A 76 -4.69 2.54 -1.23
N ILE A 77 -3.54 2.70 -1.87
CA ILE A 77 -2.21 2.67 -1.23
C ILE A 77 -2.13 3.75 -0.15
N ALA A 78 -2.49 5.00 -0.48
CA ALA A 78 -2.44 6.12 0.46
C ALA A 78 -3.31 5.88 1.70
N TYR A 79 -4.54 5.38 1.53
CA TYR A 79 -5.40 5.02 2.65
C TYR A 79 -4.79 3.92 3.52
N GLY A 80 -4.26 2.87 2.89
CA GLY A 80 -3.58 1.80 3.61
C GLY A 80 -2.34 2.28 4.37
N MET A 81 -1.58 3.24 3.82
CA MET A 81 -0.47 3.88 4.52
C MET A 81 -0.96 4.64 5.76
N VAL A 82 -2.00 5.48 5.62
CA VAL A 82 -2.58 6.21 6.77
C VAL A 82 -3.05 5.25 7.86
N TRP A 83 -3.68 4.14 7.47
CA TRP A 83 -4.12 3.11 8.41
C TRP A 83 -2.94 2.40 9.10
N LEU A 84 -1.92 1.99 8.35
CA LEU A 84 -0.70 1.38 8.89
C LEU A 84 -0.01 2.34 9.87
N ILE A 85 0.00 3.62 9.52
CA ILE A 85 0.58 4.68 10.32
C ILE A 85 -0.14 4.81 11.67
N ARG A 86 -1.46 4.63 11.73
CA ARG A 86 -2.21 4.63 13.00
C ARG A 86 -2.05 3.36 13.84
N LYS A 87 -1.68 2.23 13.22
CA LYS A 87 -1.61 0.91 13.89
C LYS A 87 -0.22 0.51 14.36
N VAL A 88 0.84 1.01 13.71
CA VAL A 88 2.22 0.68 14.08
C VAL A 88 2.61 1.41 15.37
N PRO A 89 3.17 0.72 16.38
CA PRO A 89 3.66 1.34 17.61
C PRO A 89 4.73 2.38 17.30
N ARG A 90 4.64 3.56 17.92
CA ARG A 90 5.51 4.70 17.59
C ARG A 90 6.04 5.40 18.81
N TYR A 91 7.24 5.92 18.64
CA TYR A 91 7.94 6.78 19.60
C TYR A 91 7.68 8.28 19.37
N ARG A 92 6.96 8.65 18.30
CA ARG A 92 6.67 10.04 17.93
C ARG A 92 5.18 10.26 17.72
N GLU A 93 4.66 11.36 18.24
CA GLU A 93 3.25 11.73 18.15
C GLU A 93 2.83 12.04 16.70
N LEU A 94 1.62 11.64 16.36
CA LEU A 94 1.01 11.85 15.06
C LEU A 94 0.45 13.28 14.96
N PRO A 95 0.53 13.94 13.79
CA PRO A 95 -0.20 15.18 13.57
C PRO A 95 -1.67 14.99 13.89
N ALA A 96 -2.26 15.85 14.71
CA ALA A 96 -3.62 15.67 15.25
C ALA A 96 -4.72 15.56 14.18
N TRP A 97 -4.47 15.99 12.94
CA TRP A 97 -5.41 15.81 11.83
C TRP A 97 -5.41 14.38 11.28
N LEU A 98 -4.27 13.68 11.36
CA LEU A 98 -4.07 12.35 10.79
C LEU A 98 -4.68 11.24 11.66
N ASP A 99 -4.94 11.51 12.94
CA ASP A 99 -5.63 10.59 13.86
C ASP A 99 -7.17 10.68 13.76
N LYS A 100 -7.69 11.71 13.09
CA LYS A 100 -9.14 11.92 13.02
C LYS A 100 -9.81 11.02 11.98
N ARG A 101 -11.01 10.54 12.32
CA ARG A 101 -11.86 9.67 11.48
C ARG A 101 -12.43 10.34 10.21
N TRP A 102 -12.41 11.68 10.10
CA TRP A 102 -12.92 12.37 8.90
C TRP A 102 -12.12 11.98 7.64
N LEU A 103 -10.83 11.69 7.78
CA LEU A 103 -10.00 11.17 6.70
C LEU A 103 -10.53 9.85 6.17
N ASP A 104 -11.04 8.97 7.04
CA ASP A 104 -11.57 7.67 6.63
C ASP A 104 -12.81 7.85 5.75
N HIS A 105 -13.66 8.82 6.08
CA HIS A 105 -14.83 9.16 5.28
C HIS A 105 -14.46 9.76 3.91
N LEU A 106 -13.43 10.62 3.87
CA LEU A 106 -12.96 11.17 2.60
C LEU A 106 -12.31 10.10 1.71
N PHE A 107 -11.49 9.23 2.27
CA PHE A 107 -10.91 8.12 1.53
C PHE A 107 -11.99 7.14 1.06
N ALA A 108 -12.97 6.82 1.90
CA ALA A 108 -14.10 5.99 1.51
C ALA A 108 -14.87 6.61 0.34
N LEU A 109 -15.19 7.91 0.41
CA LEU A 109 -15.89 8.61 -0.65
C LEU A 109 -15.08 8.66 -1.96
N ALA A 110 -13.79 9.00 -1.86
CA ALA A 110 -12.89 9.03 -3.02
C ALA A 110 -12.75 7.66 -3.67
N LEU A 111 -12.55 6.60 -2.87
CA LEU A 111 -12.44 5.22 -3.35
C LEU A 111 -13.75 4.75 -3.97
N SER A 112 -14.90 5.04 -3.38
CA SER A 112 -16.22 4.69 -3.93
C SER A 112 -16.47 5.39 -5.27
N CYS A 113 -16.17 6.70 -5.38
CA CYS A 113 -16.31 7.44 -6.63
C CYS A 113 -15.37 6.90 -7.72
N LEU A 114 -14.10 6.67 -7.39
CA LEU A 114 -13.12 6.14 -8.34
C LEU A 114 -13.47 4.73 -8.79
N LEU A 115 -13.92 3.87 -7.86
CA LEU A 115 -14.36 2.52 -8.19
C LEU A 115 -15.57 2.56 -9.13
N ALA A 116 -16.60 3.36 -8.80
CA ALA A 116 -17.75 3.51 -9.69
C ALA A 116 -17.32 4.02 -11.09
N ALA A 117 -16.43 5.00 -11.15
CA ALA A 117 -15.91 5.52 -12.42
C ALA A 117 -15.14 4.46 -13.23
N VAL A 118 -14.35 3.59 -12.58
CA VAL A 118 -13.63 2.49 -13.26
C VAL A 118 -14.59 1.46 -13.87
N PHE A 119 -15.73 1.19 -13.23
CA PHE A 119 -16.70 0.20 -13.71
C PHE A 119 -17.74 0.75 -14.69
N LEU A 120 -17.94 2.07 -14.74
CA LEU A 120 -18.88 2.72 -15.66
C LEU A 120 -18.25 3.13 -17.01
N VAL A 121 -16.91 3.14 -17.09
CA VAL A 121 -16.11 3.42 -18.31
C VAL A 121 -15.65 2.11 -18.93
#